data_AF-A0A2S8B5D6-F1
#
_entry.id   AF-A0A2S8B5D6-F1
#
_cell.length_a   1.000
_cell.length_b   1.000
_cell.length_c   1.000
_cell.angle_alpha   90.00
_cell.angle_beta   90.00
_cell.angle_gamma   90.00
#
_symmetry.space_group_name_H-M   'P 1'
#
loop_
_entity.id
_entity.type
_entity.pdbx_description
1 polymer ?
#
loop_
_entity_poly.entity_id
_entity_poly.type
_entity_poly.pdbx_seq_one_letter_code
_entity_poly.pdbx_strand_id
1 'polypeptide(L)'
;MKKLVLMAALAMLSACSQKAEQSKENAAAPAETTAPAAPATTADSGTPPGTYDVKMADGTMGTTTINADGTYADTDAKGKVVKGLFAQHDGKDCFDPEGDAPGMCWAVSKPEADGSFTATADDGTVVTVAPKKK
;
A
#
# COMPACT_ATOMS: atom_id res chain seq x y z
N MET A 1 20.55 -54.08 -25.79
CA MET A 1 21.64 -54.92 -25.26
C MET A 1 22.17 -54.30 -23.99
N LYS A 2 22.09 -55.05 -22.88
CA LYS A 2 22.86 -54.94 -21.62
C LYS A 2 22.77 -53.60 -20.85
N LYS A 3 22.48 -53.54 -19.56
CA LYS A 3 22.24 -54.56 -18.51
C LYS A 3 21.95 -53.77 -17.22
N LEU A 4 20.98 -54.24 -16.42
CA LEU A 4 21.06 -54.35 -14.93
C LEU A 4 20.95 -53.01 -14.16
N VAL A 5 20.26 -52.87 -13.03
CA VAL A 5 19.80 -53.80 -11.97
C VAL A 5 18.90 -52.95 -11.05
N LEU A 6 17.69 -53.40 -10.67
CA LEU A 6 17.34 -54.00 -9.35
C LEU A 6 17.27 -52.90 -8.24
N MET A 7 16.36 -52.84 -7.26
CA MET A 7 15.22 -53.61 -6.75
C MET A 7 14.64 -52.69 -5.64
N ALA A 8 13.33 -52.45 -5.56
CA ALA A 8 12.35 -53.13 -4.70
C ALA A 8 12.36 -52.78 -3.19
N ALA A 9 11.14 -52.89 -2.65
CA ALA A 9 10.68 -52.95 -1.25
C ALA A 9 10.34 -51.60 -0.60
N LEU A 10 9.07 -51.22 -0.49
CA LEU A 10 7.97 -51.75 0.36
C LEU A 10 7.98 -51.15 1.78
N ALA A 11 7.01 -50.25 1.97
CA ALA A 11 6.09 -50.07 3.10
C ALA A 11 6.63 -50.18 4.53
N MET A 12 6.46 -49.10 5.32
CA MET A 12 5.85 -49.18 6.66
C MET A 12 5.05 -47.91 6.95
N LEU A 13 3.72 -48.06 7.06
CA LEU A 13 2.83 -47.21 7.84
C LEU A 13 3.00 -47.64 9.30
N SER A 14 3.41 -46.74 10.20
CA SER A 14 3.26 -46.95 11.64
C SER A 14 2.72 -45.68 12.29
N ALA A 15 1.41 -45.67 12.48
CA ALA A 15 0.74 -44.86 13.47
C ALA A 15 1.09 -45.36 14.88
N CYS A 16 1.37 -44.43 15.80
CA CYS A 16 1.08 -44.47 17.24
C CYS A 16 1.78 -43.25 17.87
N SER A 17 1.05 -42.19 18.22
CA SER A 17 0.36 -42.01 19.50
C SER A 17 1.27 -42.12 20.74
N GLN A 18 1.36 -40.98 21.44
CA GLN A 18 1.12 -40.83 22.88
C GLN A 18 2.32 -40.42 23.78
N LYS A 19 2.21 -39.15 24.25
CA LYS A 19 2.33 -38.70 25.67
C LYS A 19 3.76 -38.51 26.24
N ALA A 20 4.18 -37.25 26.40
CA ALA A 20 4.20 -36.45 27.65
C ALA A 20 5.46 -36.73 28.49
N GLU A 21 6.05 -35.85 29.30
CA GLU A 21 5.65 -34.60 29.95
C GLU A 21 6.94 -34.00 30.60
N GLN A 22 7.00 -32.67 30.76
CA GLN A 22 7.77 -31.90 31.79
C GLN A 22 9.33 -31.95 31.80
N SER A 23 10.08 -30.88 32.11
CA SER A 23 9.78 -29.64 32.84
C SER A 23 10.89 -28.57 32.64
N LYS A 24 10.46 -27.30 32.69
CA LYS A 24 11.11 -26.07 33.20
C LYS A 24 12.52 -25.63 32.75
N GLU A 25 12.59 -24.40 32.22
CA GLU A 25 13.16 -23.20 32.88
C GLU A 25 12.85 -21.98 31.97
N ASN A 26 11.78 -21.23 32.22
CA ASN A 26 11.80 -19.84 32.70
C ASN A 26 12.94 -18.94 32.15
N ALA A 27 12.63 -18.15 31.11
CA ALA A 27 13.27 -16.86 30.88
C ALA A 27 12.19 -15.86 30.43
N ALA A 28 12.08 -14.77 31.18
CA ALA A 28 11.08 -13.73 31.01
C ALA A 28 11.47 -12.71 29.93
N ALA A 29 10.47 -12.30 29.14
CA ALA A 29 10.28 -10.99 28.48
C ALA A 29 11.26 -10.58 27.34
N PRO A 30 10.83 -9.73 26.38
CA PRO A 30 9.64 -8.88 26.38
C PRO A 30 8.62 -9.14 25.27
N ALA A 31 7.41 -8.67 25.54
CA ALA A 31 6.33 -8.49 24.59
C ALA A 31 6.80 -7.60 23.43
N GLU A 32 6.80 -8.16 22.21
CA GLU A 32 6.70 -7.35 21.02
C GLU A 32 5.23 -6.91 20.90
N THR A 33 5.03 -5.66 21.31
CA THR A 33 3.88 -4.83 20.94
C THR A 33 3.59 -5.06 19.46
N THR A 34 2.56 -5.84 19.17
CA THR A 34 1.89 -5.79 17.87
C THR A 34 1.37 -4.37 17.74
N ALA A 35 2.08 -3.54 16.98
CA ALA A 35 1.54 -2.29 16.50
C ALA A 35 0.20 -2.63 15.85
N PRO A 36 -0.92 -1.99 16.22
CA PRO A 36 -2.17 -2.21 15.52
C PRO A 36 -1.92 -1.87 14.05
N ALA A 37 -2.04 -2.87 13.18
CA ALA A 37 -2.20 -2.61 11.76
C ALA A 37 -3.40 -1.66 11.66
N ALA A 38 -3.14 -0.41 11.26
CA ALA A 38 -4.19 0.58 11.09
C ALA A 38 -5.23 -0.04 10.15
N PRO A 39 -6.53 -0.04 10.50
CA PRO A 39 -7.54 -0.57 9.62
C PRO A 39 -7.45 0.21 8.31
N ALA A 40 -7.31 -0.51 7.19
CA ALA A 40 -7.54 0.06 5.86
C ALA A 40 -8.99 0.56 5.86
N THR A 41 -9.15 1.85 6.15
CA THR A 41 -10.44 2.52 6.06
C THR A 41 -10.70 2.64 4.57
N THR A 42 -11.63 1.84 4.07
CA THR A 42 -12.23 2.08 2.76
C THR A 42 -12.88 3.46 2.81
N ALA A 43 -12.15 4.47 2.35
CA ALA A 43 -12.64 5.83 2.27
C ALA A 43 -13.73 5.87 1.20
N ASP A 44 -14.93 6.14 1.66
CA ASP A 44 -16.05 6.52 0.81
C ASP A 44 -15.68 7.85 0.11
N SER A 45 -15.78 7.86 -1.22
CA SER A 45 -15.44 8.94 -2.18
C SER A 45 -13.96 9.37 -2.25
N GLY A 46 -13.31 9.09 -3.38
CA GLY A 46 -11.95 9.58 -3.68
C GLY A 46 -11.93 11.10 -3.90
N THR A 47 -10.74 11.64 -4.22
CA THR A 47 -10.52 13.09 -4.17
C THR A 47 -11.38 13.85 -5.21
N PRO A 48 -12.17 14.86 -4.80
CA PRO A 48 -12.97 15.64 -5.73
C PRO A 48 -12.10 16.56 -6.60
N PRO A 49 -12.65 17.16 -7.67
CA PRO A 49 -11.94 18.18 -8.44
C PRO A 49 -11.54 19.39 -7.58
N GLY A 50 -10.33 19.89 -7.79
CA GLY A 50 -9.74 20.96 -6.99
C GLY A 50 -8.23 21.09 -7.17
N THR A 51 -7.63 22.01 -6.42
CA THR A 51 -6.17 22.13 -6.32
C THR A 51 -5.75 21.81 -4.89
N TYR A 52 -4.70 21.01 -4.77
CA TYR A 52 -4.21 20.46 -3.52
C TYR A 52 -2.71 20.71 -3.38
N ASP A 53 -2.29 21.04 -2.16
CA ASP A 53 -0.88 20.97 -1.78
C ASP A 53 -0.57 19.53 -1.34
N VAL A 54 0.54 18.98 -1.85
CA VAL A 54 1.00 17.63 -1.54
C VAL A 54 2.33 17.73 -0.82
N LYS A 55 2.40 17.18 0.39
CA LYS A 55 3.61 17.14 1.21
C LYS A 55 4.16 15.72 1.24
N MET A 56 5.37 15.56 0.73
CA MET A 56 6.15 14.32 0.78
C MET A 56 6.68 14.07 2.20
N ALA A 57 7.10 12.83 2.49
CA ALA A 57 7.64 12.44 3.79
C ALA A 57 8.90 13.24 4.21
N ASP A 58 9.71 13.68 3.25
CA ASP A 58 10.90 14.52 3.47
C ASP A 58 10.58 16.01 3.68
N GLY A 59 9.30 16.38 3.61
CA GLY A 59 8.81 17.75 3.71
C GLY A 59 8.80 18.54 2.40
N THR A 60 9.25 17.95 1.29
CA THR A 60 9.14 18.55 -0.04
C THR A 60 7.66 18.75 -0.39
N MET A 61 7.36 19.91 -0.98
CA MET A 61 6.01 20.28 -1.39
C MET A 61 5.86 20.17 -2.91
N GLY A 62 4.72 19.67 -3.35
CA GLY A 62 4.22 19.76 -4.71
C GLY A 62 2.77 20.22 -4.71
N THR A 63 2.18 20.33 -5.90
CA THR A 63 0.75 20.62 -6.05
C THR A 63 0.11 19.70 -7.06
N THR A 64 -1.09 19.22 -6.78
CA THR A 64 -1.92 18.45 -7.70
C THR A 64 -3.17 19.23 -8.02
N THR A 65 -3.49 19.39 -9.31
CA THR A 65 -4.80 19.91 -9.75
C THR A 65 -5.57 18.77 -10.41
N ILE A 66 -6.76 18.49 -9.90
CA ILE A 66 -7.71 17.53 -10.47
C ILE A 66 -8.83 18.33 -11.12
N ASN A 67 -9.01 18.16 -12.42
CA ASN A 67 -10.04 18.84 -13.19
C ASN A 67 -11.33 18.03 -13.20
N ALA A 68 -12.47 18.73 -13.37
CA ALA A 68 -13.78 18.09 -13.42
C ALA A 68 -13.99 17.19 -14.66
N ASP A 69 -13.12 17.30 -15.67
CA ASP A 69 -13.14 16.49 -16.89
C ASP A 69 -12.36 15.17 -16.75
N GLY A 70 -11.80 14.88 -15.56
CA GLY A 70 -11.01 13.68 -15.33
C GLY A 70 -9.55 13.80 -15.77
N THR A 71 -9.04 15.00 -16.03
CA THR A 71 -7.60 15.24 -16.21
C THR A 71 -6.94 15.74 -14.93
N TYR A 72 -5.63 15.59 -14.82
CA TYR A 72 -4.86 16.19 -13.72
C TYR A 72 -3.58 16.88 -14.21
N ALA A 73 -3.03 17.72 -13.33
CA ALA A 73 -1.69 18.28 -13.46
C ALA A 73 -0.98 18.30 -12.10
N ASP A 74 0.14 17.59 -12.00
CA ASP A 74 1.06 17.64 -10.87
C ASP A 74 2.19 18.61 -11.17
N THR A 75 2.57 19.41 -10.18
CA THR A 75 3.72 20.32 -10.26
C THR A 75 4.64 20.05 -9.08
N ASP A 76 5.91 19.72 -9.35
CA ASP A 76 6.90 19.51 -8.30
C ASP A 76 7.45 20.84 -7.74
N ALA A 77 8.26 20.76 -6.70
CA ALA A 77 8.90 21.92 -6.07
C ALA A 77 9.76 22.78 -7.03
N LYS A 78 10.19 22.22 -8.17
CA LYS A 78 11.02 22.89 -9.18
C LYS A 78 10.17 23.46 -10.33
N GLY A 79 8.84 23.30 -10.27
CA GLY A 79 7.92 23.75 -11.30
C GLY A 79 7.80 22.81 -12.50
N LYS A 80 8.35 21.59 -12.43
CA LYS A 80 8.13 20.59 -13.48
C LYS A 80 6.70 20.10 -13.39
N VAL A 81 6.02 20.10 -14.54
CA VAL A 81 4.63 19.65 -14.64
C VAL A 81 4.56 18.24 -15.23
N VAL A 82 3.69 17.40 -14.68
CA VAL A 82 3.24 16.12 -15.24
C VAL A 82 1.72 16.19 -15.39
N LYS A 83 1.18 15.70 -16.51
CA LYS A 83 -0.25 15.69 -16.80
C LYS A 83 -0.71 14.29 -17.15
N GLY A 84 -2.02 14.06 -17.06
CA GLY A 84 -2.60 12.79 -17.41
C GLY A 84 -4.08 12.70 -17.07
N LEU A 85 -4.57 11.47 -16.99
CA LEU A 85 -5.92 11.14 -16.59
C LEU A 85 -5.97 10.82 -15.09
N PHE A 86 -7.07 11.24 -14.47
CA PHE A 86 -7.41 10.94 -13.09
C PHE A 86 -8.73 10.19 -13.07
N ALA A 87 -8.74 9.06 -12.35
CA ALA A 87 -9.94 8.29 -12.11
C ALA A 87 -9.96 7.77 -10.69
N GLN A 88 -11.15 7.65 -10.12
CA GLN A 88 -11.34 6.97 -8.85
C GLN A 88 -11.76 5.52 -9.13
N HIS A 89 -11.07 4.56 -8.53
CA HIS A 89 -11.38 3.13 -8.67
C HIS A 89 -11.24 2.43 -7.32
N ASP A 90 -12.26 1.70 -6.89
CA ASP A 90 -12.27 0.95 -5.62
C ASP A 90 -11.84 1.78 -4.38
N GLY A 91 -12.25 3.06 -4.34
CA GLY A 91 -11.88 3.99 -3.25
C GLY A 91 -10.41 4.43 -3.28
N LYS A 92 -9.71 4.20 -4.39
CA LYS A 92 -8.36 4.71 -4.66
C LYS A 92 -8.41 5.83 -5.69
N ASP A 93 -7.43 6.72 -5.58
CA ASP A 93 -7.15 7.75 -6.56
C ASP A 93 -6.09 7.25 -7.54
N CYS A 94 -6.46 7.06 -8.80
CA CYS A 94 -5.59 6.52 -9.84
C CYS A 94 -5.18 7.61 -10.84
N PHE A 95 -3.88 7.74 -11.03
CA PHE A 95 -3.24 8.70 -11.93
C PHE A 95 -2.57 7.95 -13.07
N ASP A 96 -2.93 8.30 -14.29
CA ASP A 96 -2.38 7.74 -15.52
C ASP A 96 -1.66 8.85 -16.31
N PRO A 97 -0.33 9.00 -16.16
CA PRO A 97 0.42 10.08 -16.78
C PRO A 97 0.49 9.93 -18.30
N GLU A 98 0.52 11.06 -19.02
CA GLU A 98 0.79 11.06 -20.45
C GLU A 98 2.18 10.48 -20.77
N GLY A 99 2.27 9.69 -21.85
CA GLY A 99 3.52 9.06 -22.31
C GLY A 99 3.66 7.61 -21.86
N ASP A 100 4.90 7.15 -21.68
CA ASP A 100 5.21 5.75 -21.34
C ASP A 100 5.40 5.50 -19.84
N ALA A 101 5.18 6.52 -19.00
CA ALA A 101 5.28 6.37 -17.56
C ALA A 101 4.10 5.50 -17.06
N PRO A 102 4.34 4.53 -16.15
CA PRO A 102 3.26 3.71 -15.63
C PRO A 102 2.33 4.54 -14.75
N GLY A 103 1.02 4.28 -14.86
CA GLY A 103 0.04 4.81 -13.93
C GLY A 103 0.20 4.23 -12.52
N MET A 104 -0.36 4.92 -11.53
CA MET A 104 -0.31 4.52 -10.12
C MET A 104 -1.61 4.85 -9.40
N CYS A 105 -2.02 4.00 -8.47
CA CYS A 105 -3.20 4.20 -7.63
C CYS A 105 -2.80 4.39 -6.16
N TRP A 106 -3.49 5.31 -5.49
CA TRP A 106 -3.25 5.65 -4.09
C TRP A 106 -4.47 5.32 -3.26
N ALA A 107 -4.28 4.56 -2.18
CA ALA A 107 -5.30 4.44 -1.14
C ALA A 107 -5.38 5.77 -0.37
N VAL A 108 -6.58 6.34 -0.28
CA VAL A 108 -6.80 7.60 0.43
C VAL A 108 -7.46 7.34 1.78
N SER A 109 -7.01 8.05 2.82
CA SER A 109 -7.67 8.02 4.13
C SER A 109 -8.94 8.86 4.11
N LYS A 110 -9.80 8.68 5.11
CA LYS A 110 -10.87 9.64 5.37
C LYS A 110 -10.27 11.05 5.59
N PRO A 111 -10.83 12.10 4.96
CA PRO A 111 -10.41 13.46 5.24
C PRO A 111 -10.66 13.89 6.69
N GLU A 112 -9.73 14.67 7.22
CA GLU A 112 -9.83 15.39 8.49
C GLU A 112 -10.81 16.57 8.39
N ALA A 113 -11.06 17.25 9.51
CA ALA A 113 -11.99 18.37 9.57
C ALA A 113 -11.58 19.57 8.70
N ASP A 114 -10.28 19.72 8.40
CA ASP A 114 -9.75 20.74 7.51
C ASP A 114 -9.69 20.28 6.03
N GLY A 115 -10.15 19.05 5.75
CA GLY A 115 -10.12 18.43 4.44
C GLY A 115 -8.78 17.79 4.06
N SER A 116 -7.78 17.81 4.93
CA SER A 116 -6.52 17.10 4.70
C SER A 116 -6.68 15.58 4.85
N PHE A 117 -5.86 14.81 4.17
CA PHE A 117 -5.85 13.35 4.25
C PHE A 117 -4.46 12.80 3.90
N THR A 118 -4.25 11.51 4.17
CA THR A 118 -3.06 10.79 3.69
C THR A 118 -3.41 9.95 2.48
N ALA A 119 -2.51 9.94 1.50
CA ALA A 119 -2.56 9.02 0.36
C ALA A 119 -1.37 8.05 0.44
N THR A 120 -1.62 6.76 0.23
CA THR A 120 -0.61 5.68 0.30
C THR A 120 -0.55 4.91 -1.01
N ALA A 121 0.63 4.85 -1.63
CA ALA A 121 0.89 4.05 -2.82
C ALA A 121 1.16 2.58 -2.46
N ASP A 122 1.12 1.70 -3.45
CA ASP A 122 1.30 0.26 -3.25
C ASP A 122 2.72 -0.13 -2.76
N ASP A 123 3.72 0.73 -3.00
CA ASP A 123 5.09 0.55 -2.49
C ASP A 123 5.28 1.03 -1.03
N GLY A 124 4.22 1.53 -0.39
CA GLY A 124 4.24 2.05 0.97
C GLY A 124 4.61 3.53 1.09
N THR A 125 4.84 4.23 -0.02
CA THR A 125 5.02 5.69 0.00
C THR A 125 3.75 6.37 0.53
N VAL A 126 3.92 7.29 1.49
CA VAL A 126 2.83 8.07 2.07
C VAL A 126 3.06 9.56 1.84
N VAL A 127 2.01 10.24 1.41
CA VAL A 127 1.98 11.70 1.28
C VAL A 127 0.81 12.28 2.07
N THR A 128 0.96 13.53 2.52
CA THR A 128 -0.15 14.31 3.07
C THR A 128 -0.69 15.24 2.00
N VAL A 129 -1.99 15.22 1.79
CA VAL A 129 -2.68 16.05 0.80
C VAL A 129 -3.60 17.01 1.54
N ALA A 130 -3.60 18.28 1.15
CA ALA A 130 -4.48 19.29 1.73
C ALA A 130 -5.07 20.18 0.63
N PRO A 131 -6.36 20.57 0.72
CA PRO A 131 -6.94 21.54 -0.21
C PRO A 131 -6.14 22.86 -0.18
N LYS A 132 -5.76 23.36 -1.36
CA LYS A 132 -5.04 24.64 -1.46
C LYS A 132 -5.98 25.77 -1.08
N LYS A 133 -5.61 26.56 -0.08
CA LYS A 133 -6.39 27.74 0.35
C LYS A 133 -6.36 28.78 -0.78
N LYS A 134 -7.52 29.35 -1.08
CA LYS A 134 -7.69 30.45 -2.03
C LYS A 134 -7.24 31.78 -1.44
#